data_AF-H5U1E2-F1
#
_entry.id   AF-H5U1E2-F1
#
_cell.length_a   1.000
_cell.length_b   1.000
_cell.length_c   1.000
_cell.angle_alpha   90.00
_cell.angle_beta   90.00
_cell.angle_gamma   90.00
#
_symmetry.space_group_name_H-M   'P 1'
#
loop_
_entity.id
_entity.type
_entity.pdbx_description
1 polymer ?
#
loop_
_entity_poly.entity_id
_entity_poly.type
_entity_poly.pdbx_seq_one_letter_code
_entity_poly.pdbx_strand_id
1 'polypeptide(L)' 'MSFQEDCVRFGDQLARLVDAGVPVKEAAVSVGMPRHRCYAILRAIGRPVGRPRGPGKPADPGRIVAVFDRTGSINRA' A
#
# COMPACT_ATOMS: atom_id res chain seq x y z
N MET A 1 -12.81 16.38 4.95
CA MET A 1 -12.00 16.53 3.73
C MET A 1 -12.14 15.26 2.92
N SER A 2 -12.61 15.39 1.69
CA SER A 2 -12.83 14.27 0.77
C SER A 2 -11.51 13.77 0.18
N PHE A 3 -11.50 12.53 -0.31
CA PHE A 3 -10.32 11.95 -0.94
C PHE A 3 -9.91 12.71 -2.22
N GLN A 4 -10.89 13.22 -2.98
CA GLN A 4 -10.64 14.00 -4.19
C GLN A 4 -9.89 15.30 -3.88
N GLU A 5 -10.30 16.01 -2.82
CA GLU A 5 -9.64 17.23 -2.36
C GLU A 5 -8.19 16.97 -1.94
N ASP A 6 -7.95 15.85 -1.25
CA ASP A 6 -6.58 15.48 -0.86
C ASP A 6 -5.69 15.18 -2.07
N CYS A 7 -6.23 14.52 -3.10
CA CYS A 7 -5.49 14.26 -4.34
C CYS A 7 -5.06 15.56 -5.01
N VAL A 8 -5.95 16.55 -5.10
CA VAL A 8 -5.65 17.87 -5.69
C VAL A 8 -4.65 18.64 -4.83
N ARG A 9 -4.83 18.64 -3.51
CA ARG A 9 -4.04 19.48 -2.60
C ARG A 9 -2.64 18.94 -2.34
N PHE A 10 -2.49 17.61 -2.24
CA PHE A 10 -1.25 16.98 -1.79
C PHE A 10 -0.58 16.12 -2.86
N GLY A 11 -1.27 15.80 -3.96
CA GLY A 11 -0.77 14.93 -5.02
C GLY A 11 0.55 15.42 -5.61
N ASP A 12 0.60 16.69 -6.03
CA ASP A 12 1.79 17.28 -6.64
C ASP A 12 2.98 17.36 -5.67
N GLN A 13 2.71 17.73 -4.41
CA GLN A 13 3.74 17.80 -3.38
C GLN A 13 4.30 16.41 -3.06
N LEU A 14 3.45 15.40 -2.93
CA LEU A 14 3.85 14.01 -2.72
C LEU A 14 4.65 13.46 -3.89
N ALA A 15 4.23 13.73 -5.13
CA ALA A 15 4.94 13.32 -6.33
C ALA A 15 6.37 13.89 -6.36
N ARG A 16 6.51 15.21 -6.12
CA ARG A 16 7.83 15.87 -6.10
C ARG A 16 8.78 15.30 -5.06
N LEU A 17 8.29 15.02 -3.84
CA LEU A 17 9.12 14.44 -2.78
C LEU A 17 9.60 13.04 -3.16
N VAL A 18 8.70 12.20 -3.67
CA VAL A 18 9.02 10.85 -4.12
C VAL A 18 9.99 10.85 -5.30
N ASP A 19 9.76 11.72 -6.29
CA ASP A 19 10.62 11.85 -7.47
C ASP A 19 12.03 12.35 -7.09
N ALA A 20 12.15 13.10 -5.99
CA ALA A 20 13.42 13.49 -5.37
C ALA A 20 14.08 12.37 -4.53
N GLY A 21 13.49 11.18 -4.49
CA GLY A 21 14.00 10.03 -3.74
C GLY A 21 13.59 9.97 -2.27
N VAL A 22 12.72 10.88 -1.80
CA VAL A 22 12.24 10.86 -0.41
C VAL A 22 11.31 9.66 -0.20
N PRO A 23 11.57 8.81 0.80
CA PRO A 23 10.67 7.71 1.13
C PRO A 23 9.27 8.22 1.49
N VAL A 24 8.21 7.50 1.06
CA VAL A 24 6.81 7.85 1.35
C VAL A 24 6.53 7.99 2.84
N LYS A 25 7.26 7.25 3.69
CA LYS A 25 7.17 7.38 5.16
C LYS A 25 7.58 8.78 5.64
N GLU A 26 8.63 9.35 5.05
CA GLU A 26 9.14 10.69 5.39
C GLU A 26 8.30 11.78 4.75
N ALA A 27 7.92 11.59 3.48
CA ALA A 27 7.00 12.50 2.80
C ALA A 27 5.65 12.64 3.52
N ALA A 28 5.15 11.55 4.11
CA ALA A 28 3.93 11.56 4.92
C ALA A 28 4.04 12.49 6.15
N VAL A 29 5.21 12.56 6.78
CA VAL A 29 5.48 13.48 7.89
C VAL A 29 5.50 14.92 7.39
N SER A 30 6.17 15.19 6.26
CA SER A 30 6.25 16.53 5.67
C SER A 30 4.88 17.08 5.24
N VAL A 31 3.99 16.20 4.79
CA VAL A 31 2.64 16.56 4.32
C VAL A 31 1.61 16.52 5.47
N GLY A 32 1.98 16.00 6.64
CA GLY A 32 1.10 15.92 7.81
C GLY A 32 -0.02 14.90 7.66
N MET A 33 0.21 13.81 6.92
CA MET A 33 -0.80 12.82 6.59
C MET A 33 -0.41 11.40 7.00
N PRO A 34 -1.38 10.51 7.24
CA PRO A 34 -1.08 9.10 7.46
C PRO A 34 -0.46 8.47 6.21
N ARG A 35 0.59 7.65 6.40
CA ARG A 35 1.33 6.97 5.33
C ARG A 35 0.42 6.21 4.34
N HIS A 36 -0.60 5.51 4.83
CA HIS A 36 -1.52 4.74 3.99
C HIS A 36 -2.30 5.63 3.01
N ARG A 37 -2.62 6.86 3.42
CA ARG A 37 -3.36 7.84 2.62
C ARG A 37 -2.47 8.42 1.52
N CYS A 38 -1.20 8.69 1.82
CA CYS A 38 -0.21 9.09 0.80
C CYS A 38 -0.07 8.02 -0.30
N TYR A 39 0.02 6.73 0.06
CA TYR A 39 0.03 5.63 -0.93
C TYR A 39 -1.25 5.54 -1.76
N ALA A 40 -2.41 5.90 -1.20
CA ALA A 40 -3.67 5.93 -1.94
C ALA A 40 -3.69 7.10 -2.94
N ILE A 41 -3.27 8.30 -2.51
CA ILE A 41 -3.17 9.50 -3.36
C ILE A 41 -2.20 9.26 -4.51
N LEU A 42 -0.99 8.79 -4.22
CA LEU A 42 0.03 8.50 -5.24
C LEU A 42 -0.46 7.49 -6.29
N ARG A 43 -1.23 6.47 -5.87
CA ARG A 43 -1.89 5.54 -6.82
C ARG A 43 -2.99 6.23 -7.64
N ALA A 44 -3.82 7.05 -7.02
CA ALA A 44 -4.92 7.75 -7.68
C ALA A 44 -4.41 8.75 -8.74
N ILE A 45 -3.26 9.39 -8.52
CA ILE A 45 -2.65 10.33 -9.49
C ILE A 45 -1.73 9.63 -10.52
N GLY A 46 -1.74 8.29 -10.60
CA GLY A 46 -0.95 7.55 -11.58
C GLY A 46 0.55 7.48 -11.30
N ARG A 47 0.97 7.71 -10.05
CA ARG A 47 2.36 7.60 -9.58
C ARG A 47 2.49 6.48 -8.53
N PRO A 48 2.18 5.21 -8.87
CA PRO A 48 2.28 4.13 -7.90
C PRO A 48 3.72 3.98 -7.40
N VAL A 49 3.89 4.10 -6.09
CA VAL A 49 5.18 4.01 -5.42
C VAL A 49 5.38 2.66 -4.76
N GLY A 50 6.60 2.14 -4.87
CA GLY A 50 6.94 0.77 -4.48
C GLY A 50 6.79 -0.21 -5.64
N ARG A 51 7.45 -1.36 -5.53
CA ARG A 51 7.30 -2.43 -6.51
C ARG A 51 5.83 -2.86 -6.52
N PRO A 52 5.16 -2.97 -7.68
CA PRO A 52 3.90 -3.68 -7.75
C PRO A 52 4.11 -5.01 -7.03
N ARG A 53 3.25 -5.32 -6.06
CA ARG A 53 3.17 -6.71 -5.63
C ARG A 53 2.77 -7.46 -6.89
N GLY A 54 3.74 -8.14 -7.50
CA GLY A 54 3.47 -9.05 -8.60
C GLY A 54 2.37 -10.02 -8.16
N PRO A 55 1.74 -10.75 -9.10
CA PRO A 55 0.79 -11.79 -8.72
C PRO A 55 1.44 -12.63 -7.62
N GLY A 56 0.90 -12.53 -6.41
CA GLY A 56 1.44 -13.26 -5.27
C GLY A 56 1.49 -14.73 -5.67
N LYS A 57 2.50 -15.48 -5.22
CA LYS A 57 2.47 -16.92 -5.42
C LYS A 57 1.09 -17.41 -4.93
N PRO A 58 0.32 -18.11 -5.77
CA PRO A 58 -0.95 -18.66 -5.33
C PRO A 58 -0.69 -19.49 -4.08
N ALA A 59 -1.57 -19.35 -3.09
CA ALA A 59 -1.44 -20.12 -1.87
C ALA A 59 -1.49 -21.62 -2.23
N ASP A 60 -0.61 -22.41 -1.63
CA ASP A 60 -0.54 -23.86 -1.88
C ASP A 60 -1.80 -24.54 -1.29
N PRO A 61 -2.70 -25.08 -2.13
CA PRO A 61 -3.93 -25.71 -1.67
C PRO A 61 -3.66 -26.91 -0.75
N GLY A 62 -2.59 -27.67 -1.01
CA GLY A 62 -2.24 -28.83 -0.19
C GLY A 62 -1.88 -28.43 1.23
N ARG A 63 -1.14 -27.33 1.37
CA ARG A 63 -0.82 -26.76 2.68
C ARG A 63 -2.04 -26.21 3.41
N ILE A 64 -2.98 -25.59 2.69
CA ILE A 64 -4.23 -25.07 3.29
C ILE A 64 -5.06 -26.22 3.87
N VAL A 65 -5.26 -27.29 3.08
CA VAL A 65 -6.02 -28.47 3.52
C VAL A 65 -5.35 -29.13 4.72
N ALA A 66 -4.03 -29.34 4.68
CA ALA A 66 -3.30 -29.96 5.80
C ALA A 66 -3.40 -29.16 7.10
N VAL A 67 -3.35 -27.82 7.04
CA VAL A 67 -3.51 -26.97 8.24
C VAL A 67 -4.94 -27.07 8.77
N PHE A 68 -5.94 -27.07 7.89
CA PHE A 68 -7.33 -27.20 8.28
C PHE A 68 -7.62 -28.56 8.91
N ASP A 69 -7.20 -29.65 8.28
CA ASP A 69 -7.37 -31.01 8.81
C ASP A 69 -6.73 -31.16 10.19
N ARG A 70 -5.55 -30.56 10.40
CA ARG A 70 -4.82 -30.64 11.67
C ARG A 70 -5.44 -29.80 12.79
N THR A 71 -5.96 -28.63 12.47
CA THR A 71 -6.27 -27.59 13.49
C THR A 71 -7.73 -27.13 13.53
N GLY A 72 -8.53 -27.55 12.54
CA GLY A 72 -9.86 -27.01 12.28
C GLY A 72 -9.87 -25.55 11.82
N SER A 73 -8.71 -24.94 11.54
CA SER A 73 -8.62 -23.52 11.20
C SER A 73 -7.41 -23.19 10.32
N ILE A 74 -7.65 -22.59 9.16
CA ILE A 74 -6.58 -22.11 8.25
C ILE A 74 -5.70 -21.00 8.85
N ASN A 75 -6.14 -20.36 9.95
CA ASN A 75 -5.43 -19.26 10.61
C ASN A 75 -4.57 -19.72 11.80
N ARG A 76 -4.60 -21.01 12.16
CA ARG A 76 -3.82 -21.59 13.27
C ARG A 76 -2.56 -22.34 12.80
N ALA A 77 -2.02 -21.90 11.66
CA ALA A 77 -0.89 -22.53 10.97
C ALA A 77 0.36 -22.67 11.85
#